data_AF-A0A433PAI5-F1
#
_entry.id   AF-A0A433PAI5-F1
#
_cell.length_a   1.000
_cell.length_b   1.000
_cell.length_c   1.000
_cell.angle_alpha   90.00
_cell.angle_beta   90.00
_cell.angle_gamma   90.00
#
_symmetry.space_group_name_H-M   'P 1'
#
loop_
_entity.id
_entity.type
_entity.pdbx_description
1 polymer ?
#
loop_
_entity_poly.entity_id
_entity_poly.type
_entity_poly.pdbx_seq_one_letter_code
_entity_poly.pdbx_strand_id
1 'polypeptide(L)'
;MKLILLSILLTLTVAVSVLAKPIGMKRSLVTSAKIPLPKCAKKAPIKKGQNAYDISLQHDISLNSLIRLNGWWNAANAPFPIPHNAKEVCLDLAPKKLPSNQKVFKGAATFYDVAAGSTYCGENKQNTDMVVAVGKWWMNHLGGPSEVCNKHVEITYGGKTVKAQVVDQCCICDDEDLDMSPSLFEKFEPQTVGRFGYISWKFTDYHGHLNYNIGGYTCPL
;
A
#
# COMPACT_ATOMS: atom_id res chain seq x y z
N MET A 1 21.08 -88.87 21.98
CA MET A 1 19.96 -89.58 21.30
C MET A 1 18.99 -88.50 20.83
N LYS A 2 18.97 -88.12 19.54
CA LYS A 2 18.07 -88.64 18.47
C LYS A 2 16.60 -88.58 18.94
N LEU A 3 15.61 -87.97 18.29
CA LEU A 3 15.26 -87.78 16.86
C LEU A 3 14.51 -86.43 16.69
N ILE A 4 14.82 -85.52 15.76
CA ILE A 4 14.41 -85.34 14.33
C ILE A 4 12.89 -85.40 13.98
N LEU A 5 12.47 -84.43 13.14
CA LEU A 5 11.33 -84.34 12.18
C LEU A 5 9.97 -83.86 12.77
N LEU A 6 9.17 -82.95 12.19
CA LEU A 6 9.13 -82.27 10.88
C LEU A 6 7.99 -81.21 10.92
N SER A 7 8.14 -80.07 10.23
CA SER A 7 7.09 -79.21 9.60
C SER A 7 5.94 -78.65 10.49
N ILE A 8 5.62 -77.34 10.47
CA ILE A 8 4.79 -76.71 9.44
C ILE A 8 4.84 -75.17 9.58
N LEU A 9 4.97 -74.50 8.43
CA LEU A 9 4.71 -73.09 8.12
C LEU A 9 3.54 -72.46 8.90
N LEU A 10 3.74 -71.27 9.48
CA LEU A 10 3.00 -70.05 9.10
C LEU A 10 3.58 -68.82 9.82
N THR A 11 4.25 -67.94 9.08
CA THR A 11 4.62 -66.60 9.55
C THR A 11 3.36 -65.74 9.61
N LEU A 12 2.79 -65.55 10.81
CA LEU A 12 1.76 -64.53 11.03
C LEU A 12 2.44 -63.21 11.36
N THR A 13 2.64 -62.38 10.34
CA THR A 13 2.92 -60.95 10.49
C THR A 13 1.66 -60.27 11.03
N VAL A 14 1.65 -59.92 12.31
CA VAL A 14 0.61 -59.06 12.88
C VAL A 14 0.88 -57.64 12.44
N ALA A 15 0.28 -57.24 11.32
CA ALA A 15 0.18 -55.84 10.93
C ALA A 15 -0.84 -55.15 11.85
N VAL A 16 -0.34 -54.33 12.79
CA VAL A 16 -1.15 -53.42 13.60
C VAL A 16 -1.79 -52.41 12.64
N SER A 17 -3.07 -52.62 12.33
CA SER A 17 -3.89 -51.71 11.57
C SER A 17 -4.30 -50.55 12.48
N VAL A 18 -3.56 -49.44 12.41
CA VAL A 18 -3.99 -48.18 13.01
C VAL A 18 -5.23 -47.69 12.26
N LEU A 19 -6.38 -47.77 12.93
CA LEU A 19 -7.64 -47.17 12.51
C LEU A 19 -7.53 -45.64 12.56
N ALA A 20 -6.92 -45.03 11.55
CA ALA A 20 -7.14 -43.62 11.23
C ALA A 20 -8.36 -43.54 10.31
N LYS A 21 -9.55 -43.32 10.89
CA LYS A 21 -10.73 -42.90 10.10
C LYS A 21 -10.39 -41.57 9.42
N PRO A 22 -10.46 -41.45 8.09
CA PRO A 22 -10.35 -40.16 7.46
C PRO A 22 -11.59 -39.36 7.86
N ILE A 23 -11.41 -38.31 8.66
CA ILE A 23 -12.42 -37.27 8.81
C ILE A 23 -12.48 -36.59 7.45
N GLY A 24 -13.39 -37.10 6.60
CA GLY A 24 -13.74 -36.51 5.33
C GLY A 24 -14.43 -35.18 5.59
N MET A 25 -13.65 -34.14 5.86
CA MET A 25 -14.12 -32.77 5.75
C MET A 25 -14.36 -32.57 4.26
N LYS A 26 -15.62 -32.73 3.82
CA LYS A 26 -16.03 -32.38 2.47
C LYS A 26 -15.59 -30.93 2.25
N ARG A 27 -14.51 -30.75 1.50
CA ARG A 27 -14.09 -29.46 0.98
C ARG A 27 -15.21 -29.05 0.05
N SER A 28 -16.20 -28.34 0.60
CA SER A 28 -17.22 -27.70 -0.20
C SER A 28 -16.44 -26.72 -1.07
N LEU A 29 -16.24 -27.09 -2.33
CA LEU A 29 -15.76 -26.19 -3.36
C LEU A 29 -16.75 -25.03 -3.34
N VAL A 30 -16.36 -23.92 -2.68
CA VAL A 30 -16.98 -22.64 -2.94
C VAL A 30 -16.60 -22.35 -4.38
N THR A 31 -17.43 -22.80 -5.32
CA THR A 31 -17.40 -22.30 -6.68
C THR A 31 -17.47 -20.79 -6.54
N SER A 32 -16.41 -20.08 -6.95
CA SER A 32 -16.39 -18.63 -6.99
C SER A 32 -17.61 -18.16 -7.78
N ALA A 33 -18.70 -17.86 -7.07
CA ALA A 33 -19.83 -17.17 -7.65
C ALA A 33 -19.25 -15.86 -8.17
N LYS A 34 -19.20 -15.71 -9.49
CA LYS A 34 -18.87 -14.43 -10.13
C LYS A 34 -19.89 -13.43 -9.58
N ILE A 35 -19.48 -12.63 -8.60
CA ILE A 35 -20.29 -11.50 -8.14
C ILE A 35 -20.55 -10.67 -9.41
N PRO A 36 -21.81 -10.50 -9.86
CA PRO A 36 -22.09 -9.72 -11.05
C PRO A 36 -21.51 -8.32 -10.84
N LEU A 37 -20.61 -7.89 -11.73
CA LEU A 37 -20.11 -6.53 -11.68
C LEU A 37 -21.31 -5.59 -11.78
N PRO A 38 -21.41 -4.55 -10.92
CA PRO A 38 -22.51 -3.59 -11.00
C PRO A 38 -22.58 -3.02 -12.41
N LYS A 39 -23.81 -2.92 -12.95
CA LYS A 39 -24.02 -2.37 -14.30
C LYS A 39 -23.51 -0.93 -14.33
N CYS A 40 -22.63 -0.65 -15.28
CA CYS A 40 -22.06 0.68 -15.44
C CYS A 40 -23.06 1.67 -16.06
N ALA A 41 -23.62 2.58 -15.26
CA ALA A 41 -24.47 3.70 -15.66
C ALA A 41 -23.67 4.97 -16.07
N LYS A 42 -22.49 5.24 -15.49
CA LYS A 42 -21.64 6.39 -15.81
C LYS A 42 -20.28 5.95 -16.34
N LYS A 43 -19.97 6.39 -17.56
CA LYS A 43 -18.69 6.15 -18.23
C LYS A 43 -17.96 7.45 -18.55
N ALA A 44 -16.64 7.39 -18.63
CA ALA A 44 -15.81 8.46 -19.17
C ALA A 44 -14.80 7.90 -20.20
N PRO A 45 -14.42 8.69 -21.22
CA PRO A 45 -13.41 8.27 -22.19
C PRO A 45 -12.01 8.27 -21.56
N ILE A 46 -11.18 7.31 -21.97
CA ILE A 46 -9.76 7.22 -21.60
C ILE A 46 -8.95 7.97 -22.67
N LYS A 47 -8.22 9.02 -22.30
CA LYS A 47 -7.34 9.74 -23.24
C LYS A 47 -6.07 8.93 -23.49
N LYS A 48 -5.48 9.12 -24.67
CA LYS A 48 -4.22 8.47 -25.06
C LYS A 48 -3.13 8.76 -24.02
N GLY A 49 -2.55 7.71 -23.46
CA GLY A 49 -1.47 7.80 -22.46
C GLY A 49 -1.95 7.93 -21.01
N GLN A 50 -3.26 8.06 -20.74
CA GLN A 50 -3.77 8.03 -19.37
C GLN A 50 -3.69 6.63 -18.78
N ASN A 51 -3.17 6.54 -17.56
CA ASN A 51 -3.19 5.32 -16.76
C ASN A 51 -4.38 5.33 -15.77
N ALA A 52 -4.58 4.23 -15.05
CA ALA A 52 -5.69 4.08 -14.11
C ALA A 52 -5.64 5.12 -12.97
N TYR A 53 -4.43 5.54 -12.60
CA TYR A 53 -4.18 6.54 -11.58
C TYR A 53 -4.56 7.96 -12.03
N ASP A 54 -4.21 8.36 -13.26
CA ASP A 54 -4.61 9.66 -13.83
C ASP A 54 -6.15 9.81 -13.87
N ILE A 55 -6.84 8.72 -14.20
CA ILE A 55 -8.31 8.64 -14.24
C ILE A 55 -8.90 8.72 -12.83
N SER A 56 -8.31 7.99 -11.87
CA SER A 56 -8.70 8.03 -10.46
C SER A 56 -8.64 9.46 -9.91
N LEU A 57 -7.55 10.17 -10.18
CA LEU A 57 -7.38 11.58 -9.80
C LEU A 57 -8.36 12.51 -10.50
N GLN A 58 -8.53 12.37 -11.82
CA GLN A 58 -9.42 13.23 -12.61
C GLN A 58 -10.88 13.15 -12.14
N HIS A 59 -11.30 11.98 -11.66
CA HIS A 59 -12.71 11.72 -11.34
C HIS A 59 -13.00 11.64 -9.84
N ASP A 60 -12.01 11.91 -8.98
CA ASP A 60 -12.13 11.81 -7.51
C ASP A 60 -12.73 10.47 -7.07
N ILE A 61 -12.23 9.38 -7.67
CA ILE A 61 -12.65 8.01 -7.38
C ILE A 61 -11.45 7.25 -6.88
N SER A 62 -11.64 6.47 -5.83
CA SER A 62 -10.60 5.59 -5.30
C SER A 62 -10.06 4.65 -6.39
N LEU A 63 -8.74 4.50 -6.54
CA LEU A 63 -8.13 3.62 -7.54
C LEU A 63 -8.60 2.17 -7.36
N ASN A 64 -8.74 1.70 -6.12
CA ASN A 64 -9.32 0.38 -5.82
C ASN A 64 -10.79 0.27 -6.26
N SER A 65 -11.58 1.32 -6.07
CA SER A 65 -12.96 1.36 -6.56
C SER A 65 -12.96 1.34 -8.08
N LEU A 66 -12.12 2.15 -8.72
CA LEU A 66 -11.97 2.20 -10.17
C LEU A 66 -11.57 0.82 -10.74
N ILE A 67 -10.57 0.17 -10.17
CA ILE A 67 -10.10 -1.16 -10.55
C ILE A 67 -11.22 -2.21 -10.38
N ARG A 68 -11.95 -2.18 -9.25
CA ARG A 68 -13.05 -3.11 -8.97
C ARG A 68 -14.23 -2.90 -9.91
N LEU A 69 -14.64 -1.66 -10.14
CA LEU A 69 -15.75 -1.30 -11.03
C LEU A 69 -15.48 -1.70 -12.47
N ASN A 70 -14.22 -1.67 -12.88
CA ASN A 70 -13.80 -1.97 -14.24
C ASN A 70 -13.29 -3.40 -14.43
N GLY A 71 -13.30 -4.23 -13.37
CA GLY A 71 -12.86 -5.62 -13.45
C GLY A 71 -11.37 -5.77 -13.80
N TRP A 72 -10.54 -4.77 -13.50
CA TRP A 72 -9.09 -4.77 -13.77
C TRP A 72 -8.30 -5.66 -12.77
N TRP A 73 -8.98 -6.56 -12.06
CA TRP A 73 -8.43 -7.42 -10.98
C TRP A 73 -7.74 -8.70 -11.50
N ASN A 74 -7.92 -9.07 -12.77
CA ASN A 74 -7.55 -10.41 -13.25
C ASN A 74 -6.21 -10.45 -13.98
N ALA A 75 -5.11 -10.46 -13.22
CA ALA A 75 -3.96 -11.33 -13.47
C ALA A 75 -3.07 -11.29 -12.21
N ALA A 76 -3.02 -12.41 -11.49
CA ALA A 76 -2.07 -12.59 -10.40
C ALA A 76 -0.66 -12.29 -10.94
N ASN A 77 0.00 -11.28 -10.36
CA ASN A 77 1.42 -10.94 -10.52
C ASN A 77 1.84 -9.93 -11.63
N ALA A 78 1.03 -8.92 -11.99
CA ALA A 78 1.52 -7.81 -12.83
C ALA A 78 1.21 -6.42 -12.24
N PRO A 79 2.16 -5.44 -12.32
CA PRO A 79 1.88 -4.04 -11.99
C PRO A 79 0.89 -3.49 -13.02
N PHE A 80 -0.27 -3.04 -12.56
CA PHE A 80 -1.51 -2.81 -13.30
C PHE A 80 -1.41 -1.77 -14.45
N PRO A 81 -1.33 -2.15 -15.75
CA PRO A 81 -1.80 -1.27 -16.81
C PRO A 81 -3.32 -1.42 -16.95
N ILE A 82 -4.00 -0.33 -17.31
CA ILE A 82 -5.30 -0.44 -18.00
C ILE A 82 -5.12 -1.43 -19.16
N PRO A 83 -6.04 -2.36 -19.44
CA PRO A 83 -5.99 -3.14 -20.66
C PRO A 83 -5.75 -2.18 -21.85
N HIS A 84 -4.69 -2.37 -22.64
CA HIS A 84 -4.27 -1.40 -23.68
C HIS A 84 -5.36 -1.03 -24.71
N ASN A 85 -6.47 -1.76 -24.70
CA ASN A 85 -7.64 -1.58 -25.56
C ASN A 85 -8.87 -0.98 -24.86
N ALA A 86 -8.81 -0.63 -23.56
CA ALA A 86 -9.94 0.02 -22.89
C ALA A 86 -10.10 1.46 -23.41
N LYS A 87 -11.28 1.77 -23.95
CA LYS A 87 -11.62 3.10 -24.49
C LYS A 87 -12.40 3.96 -23.51
N GLU A 88 -13.05 3.32 -22.53
CA GLU A 88 -13.92 3.95 -21.55
C GLU A 88 -13.71 3.30 -20.18
N VAL A 89 -13.95 4.08 -19.14
CA VAL A 89 -13.88 3.66 -17.74
C VAL A 89 -15.22 3.86 -17.06
N CYS A 90 -15.61 2.90 -16.23
CA CYS A 90 -16.79 2.94 -15.39
C CYS A 90 -16.55 3.74 -14.11
N LEU A 91 -17.52 4.58 -13.75
CA LEU A 91 -17.44 5.55 -12.64
C LEU A 91 -18.56 5.38 -11.60
N ASP A 92 -19.34 4.29 -11.63
CA ASP A 92 -20.53 4.16 -10.77
C ASP A 92 -20.20 3.80 -9.33
N LEU A 93 -20.62 4.69 -8.41
CA LEU A 93 -20.32 4.77 -6.99
C LEU A 93 -18.93 5.36 -6.66
N ALA A 94 -18.81 6.67 -6.87
CA ALA A 94 -18.23 7.51 -5.83
C ALA A 94 -19.39 8.29 -5.17
N PRO A 95 -19.61 8.21 -3.84
CA PRO A 95 -20.20 9.36 -3.16
C PRO A 95 -19.39 10.61 -3.59
N LYS A 96 -20.13 11.66 -3.99
CA LYS A 96 -19.59 12.99 -4.26
C LYS A 96 -18.61 13.34 -3.13
N LYS A 97 -17.34 13.61 -3.48
CA LYS A 97 -16.26 14.02 -2.58
C LYS A 97 -15.90 12.89 -1.61
N LEU A 98 -14.63 12.48 -1.58
CA LEU A 98 -14.10 11.87 -0.36
C LEU A 98 -14.53 12.76 0.81
N PRO A 99 -15.26 12.24 1.81
CA PRO A 99 -15.71 13.08 2.90
C PRO A 99 -14.44 13.67 3.55
N SER A 100 -14.46 14.99 3.75
CA SER A 100 -13.29 15.81 4.08
C SER A 100 -12.72 15.56 5.48
N ASN A 101 -13.11 14.46 6.12
CA ASN A 101 -12.37 13.81 7.20
C ASN A 101 -11.11 13.16 6.62
N GLN A 102 -10.28 14.00 5.98
CA GLN A 102 -8.88 13.72 5.70
C GLN A 102 -8.26 13.29 7.04
N LYS A 103 -7.89 12.01 7.14
CA LYS A 103 -7.37 11.45 8.39
C LYS A 103 -6.20 12.32 8.86
N VAL A 104 -6.31 12.82 10.09
CA VAL A 104 -5.24 13.59 10.73
C VAL A 104 -4.39 12.61 11.51
N PHE A 105 -3.10 12.61 11.20
CA PHE A 105 -2.08 11.83 11.86
C PHE A 105 -1.42 12.65 12.95
N LYS A 106 -0.90 11.99 13.99
CA LYS A 106 -0.16 12.63 15.07
C LYS A 106 1.19 11.95 15.20
N GLY A 107 2.25 12.73 15.23
CA GLY A 107 3.60 12.18 15.33
C GLY A 107 4.59 13.20 15.87
N ALA A 108 5.85 12.98 15.52
CA ALA A 108 6.95 13.88 15.76
C ALA A 108 7.59 14.38 14.45
N ALA A 109 8.35 15.46 14.58
CA ALA A 109 9.14 16.07 13.54
C ALA A 109 10.63 15.97 13.86
N THR A 110 11.42 15.55 12.89
CA THR A 110 12.88 15.76 12.82
C THR A 110 13.22 16.53 11.55
N PHE A 111 14.50 16.71 11.26
CA PHE A 111 14.96 17.19 9.96
C PHE A 111 16.20 16.44 9.48
N TYR A 112 16.42 16.48 8.17
CA TYR A 112 17.56 15.85 7.51
C TYR A 112 18.17 16.75 6.44
N ASP A 113 19.36 16.40 5.97
CA ASP A 113 19.99 17.06 4.82
C ASP A 113 19.38 16.53 3.51
N VAL A 114 18.39 17.25 3.00
CA VAL A 114 17.69 16.91 1.75
C VAL A 114 18.58 17.09 0.52
N ALA A 115 19.63 17.91 0.63
CA ALA A 115 20.56 18.19 -0.46
C ALA A 115 21.66 17.13 -0.61
N ALA A 116 21.72 16.13 0.29
CA ALA A 116 22.73 15.09 0.29
C ALA A 116 22.66 14.14 -0.94
N GLY A 117 21.57 14.16 -1.70
CA GLY A 117 21.43 13.35 -2.90
C GLY A 117 20.04 13.44 -3.52
N SER A 118 19.75 12.49 -4.41
CA SER A 118 18.41 12.32 -4.95
C SER A 118 17.50 11.66 -3.90
N THR A 119 16.34 12.26 -3.72
CA THR A 119 15.28 11.76 -2.83
C THR A 119 14.67 10.47 -3.38
N TYR A 120 13.98 9.69 -2.54
CA TYR A 120 13.30 8.46 -2.96
C TYR A 120 12.31 8.67 -4.12
N CYS A 121 11.66 9.83 -4.20
CA CYS A 121 10.76 10.17 -5.30
C CYS A 121 11.48 10.57 -6.60
N GLY A 122 12.81 10.51 -6.63
CA GLY A 122 13.64 10.73 -7.81
C GLY A 122 13.99 12.20 -8.08
N GLU A 123 13.79 13.08 -7.11
CA GLU A 123 14.05 14.51 -7.25
C GLU A 123 15.31 14.93 -6.50
N ASN A 124 16.02 15.94 -7.02
CA ASN A 124 17.04 16.68 -6.26
C ASN A 124 16.38 17.91 -5.63
N LYS A 125 16.60 18.09 -4.33
CA LYS A 125 16.01 19.18 -3.54
C LYS A 125 17.09 19.93 -2.77
N GLN A 126 16.72 21.07 -2.24
CA GLN A 126 17.57 21.91 -1.40
C GLN A 126 17.02 21.95 0.02
N ASN A 127 17.91 22.20 0.99
CA ASN A 127 17.51 22.38 2.40
C ASN A 127 16.60 23.60 2.63
N THR A 128 16.46 24.45 1.62
CA THR A 128 15.56 25.60 1.56
C THR A 128 14.15 25.27 1.06
N ASP A 129 13.95 24.11 0.43
CA ASP A 129 12.64 23.71 -0.11
C ASP A 129 11.67 23.32 1.00
N MET A 130 10.37 23.52 0.80
CA MET A 130 9.32 23.09 1.76
C MET A 130 8.93 21.64 1.49
N VAL A 131 9.78 20.71 1.90
CA VAL A 131 9.65 19.27 1.59
C VAL A 131 9.84 18.39 2.81
N VAL A 132 9.36 17.15 2.71
CA VAL A 132 9.35 16.20 3.82
C VAL A 132 9.52 14.76 3.34
N ALA A 133 10.18 13.95 4.17
CA ALA A 133 10.18 12.51 4.08
C ALA A 133 9.09 11.93 5.00
N VAL A 134 8.34 10.94 4.51
CA VAL A 134 7.31 10.24 5.29
C VAL A 134 7.83 8.88 5.76
N GLY A 135 7.29 8.38 6.88
CA GLY A 135 7.58 7.03 7.35
C GLY A 135 7.37 5.96 6.26
N LYS A 136 8.20 4.92 6.28
CA LYS A 136 8.26 3.87 5.25
C LYS A 136 6.92 3.25 4.87
N TRP A 137 5.97 3.15 5.81
CA TRP A 137 4.66 2.57 5.55
C TRP A 137 3.85 3.32 4.48
N TRP A 138 4.05 4.63 4.37
CA TRP A 138 3.38 5.45 3.34
C TRP A 138 3.94 5.21 1.95
N MET A 139 5.15 4.65 1.86
CA MET A 139 5.86 4.45 0.61
C MET A 139 5.49 3.09 0.02
N ASN A 140 4.42 3.04 -0.79
CA ASN A 140 4.02 1.85 -1.55
C ASN A 140 4.52 1.95 -3.00
N HIS A 141 5.14 0.90 -3.56
CA HIS A 141 5.60 0.85 -4.94
C HIS A 141 4.98 -0.37 -5.66
N LEU A 142 3.93 -0.15 -6.45
CA LEU A 142 3.37 -1.17 -7.35
C LEU A 142 3.87 -0.98 -8.79
N GLY A 143 5.19 -1.06 -8.97
CA GLY A 143 5.84 -1.01 -10.29
C GLY A 143 6.00 0.39 -10.90
N GLY A 144 6.02 1.44 -10.08
CA GLY A 144 6.23 2.85 -10.46
C GLY A 144 6.38 3.75 -9.22
N PRO A 145 6.79 5.03 -9.36
CA PRO A 145 6.99 5.94 -8.22
C PRO A 145 5.84 5.88 -7.22
N SER A 146 6.15 5.99 -5.92
CA SER A 146 5.11 5.78 -4.90
C SER A 146 3.94 6.73 -5.05
N GLU A 147 2.73 6.28 -4.72
CA GLU A 147 1.51 7.08 -4.86
C GLU A 147 1.51 8.37 -4.03
N VAL A 148 2.32 8.39 -2.96
CA VAL A 148 2.52 9.54 -2.08
C VAL A 148 3.63 10.48 -2.55
N CYS A 149 4.44 10.09 -3.54
CA CYS A 149 5.44 10.97 -4.13
C CYS A 149 4.78 12.18 -4.79
N ASN A 150 5.39 13.35 -4.61
CA ASN A 150 4.90 14.64 -5.09
C ASN A 150 3.55 15.08 -4.49
N LYS A 151 3.01 14.34 -3.52
CA LYS A 151 1.82 14.73 -2.77
C LYS A 151 2.18 15.72 -1.68
N HIS A 152 1.18 16.39 -1.15
CA HIS A 152 1.37 17.43 -0.16
C HIS A 152 0.71 17.08 1.16
N VAL A 153 1.42 17.39 2.23
CA VAL A 153 0.89 17.37 3.59
C VAL A 153 0.67 18.79 4.08
N GLU A 154 -0.36 18.96 4.91
CA GLU A 154 -0.57 20.13 5.74
C GLU A 154 -0.22 19.75 7.17
N ILE A 155 0.74 20.46 7.76
CA ILE A 155 1.36 20.15 9.05
C ILE A 155 1.03 21.28 10.02
N THR A 156 0.52 20.95 11.19
CA THR A 156 0.09 21.89 12.22
C THR A 156 0.80 21.58 13.54
N TYR A 157 1.44 22.60 14.12
CA TYR A 157 2.08 22.56 15.43
C TYR A 157 2.14 23.97 16.02
N GLY A 158 1.91 24.11 17.33
CA GLY A 158 1.98 25.41 18.02
C GLY A 158 1.08 26.50 17.43
N GLY A 159 -0.07 26.13 16.86
CA GLY A 159 -1.00 27.07 16.19
C GLY A 159 -0.57 27.52 14.80
N LYS A 160 0.61 27.11 14.32
CA LYS A 160 1.09 27.36 12.95
C LYS A 160 0.71 26.19 12.05
N THR A 161 0.43 26.47 10.78
CA THR A 161 0.16 25.46 9.76
C THR A 161 0.98 25.74 8.51
N VAL A 162 1.70 24.74 8.00
CA VAL A 162 2.57 24.84 6.82
C VAL A 162 2.31 23.66 5.88
N LYS A 163 2.30 23.93 4.59
CA LYS A 163 2.18 22.91 3.54
C LYS A 163 3.56 22.50 3.04
N ALA A 164 3.79 21.21 2.86
CA ALA A 164 5.04 20.65 2.35
C ALA A 164 4.80 19.55 1.34
N GLN A 165 5.72 19.36 0.40
CA GLN A 165 5.69 18.27 -0.58
C GLN A 165 6.42 17.04 -0.03
N VAL A 166 5.82 15.86 -0.21
CA VAL A 166 6.43 14.57 0.08
C VAL A 166 7.35 14.20 -1.06
N VAL A 167 8.64 14.06 -0.75
CA VAL A 167 9.69 13.81 -1.74
C VAL A 167 10.52 12.58 -1.39
N ASP A 168 10.46 12.09 -0.16
CA ASP A 168 11.39 11.08 0.31
C ASP A 168 10.77 10.08 1.31
N GLN A 169 11.52 9.03 1.61
CA GLN A 169 11.15 7.98 2.56
C GLN A 169 12.08 8.02 3.78
N CYS A 170 11.51 8.20 4.97
CA CYS A 170 12.25 8.04 6.22
C CYS A 170 12.15 6.59 6.71
N CYS A 171 13.29 5.92 6.75
CA CYS A 171 13.39 4.49 7.03
C CYS A 171 13.39 4.10 8.50
N ILE A 172 13.82 5.04 9.34
CA ILE A 172 13.92 4.90 10.79
C ILE A 172 12.76 5.60 11.52
N CYS A 173 11.96 6.38 10.81
CA CYS A 173 10.81 7.07 11.37
C CYS A 173 9.66 6.10 11.64
N ASP A 174 8.90 6.38 12.70
CA ASP A 174 7.58 5.79 12.88
C ASP A 174 6.66 6.23 11.73
N ASP A 175 5.59 5.47 11.51
CA ASP A 175 4.71 5.69 10.35
C ASP A 175 4.08 7.09 10.34
N GLU A 176 3.84 7.68 11.51
CA GLU A 176 3.16 8.98 11.63
C GLU A 176 4.15 10.14 11.87
N ASP A 177 5.46 9.85 11.90
CA ASP A 177 6.53 10.85 12.01
C ASP A 177 6.89 11.45 10.64
N LEU A 178 7.39 12.67 10.67
CA LEU A 178 7.85 13.42 9.49
C LEU A 178 9.31 13.84 9.67
N ASP A 179 10.13 13.61 8.64
CA ASP A 179 11.51 14.11 8.58
C ASP A 179 11.58 15.27 7.59
N MET A 180 11.70 16.50 8.12
CA MET A 180 11.50 17.73 7.36
C MET A 180 12.79 18.20 6.69
N SER A 181 12.67 19.04 5.66
CA SER A 181 13.79 19.89 5.28
C SER A 181 14.13 20.87 6.42
N PRO A 182 15.38 21.35 6.50
CA PRO A 182 15.79 22.30 7.53
C PRO A 182 14.94 23.58 7.54
N SER A 183 14.65 24.14 6.36
CA SER A 183 13.80 25.35 6.26
C SER A 183 12.33 25.11 6.59
N LEU A 184 11.81 23.90 6.39
CA LEU A 184 10.46 23.53 6.83
C LEU A 184 10.41 23.38 8.35
N PHE A 185 11.39 22.71 8.95
CA PHE A 185 11.51 22.54 10.39
C PHE A 185 11.54 23.89 11.12
N GLU A 186 12.34 24.84 10.59
CA GLU A 186 12.48 26.20 11.11
C GLU A 186 11.20 27.05 11.05
N LYS A 187 10.17 26.63 10.30
CA LYS A 187 8.85 27.28 10.39
C LYS A 187 8.19 27.03 11.74
N PHE A 188 8.49 25.91 12.37
CA PHE A 188 7.91 25.48 13.63
C PHE A 188 8.86 25.75 14.80
N GLU A 189 10.09 25.25 14.75
CA GLU A 189 11.09 25.29 15.82
C GLU A 189 12.50 25.50 15.26
N PRO A 190 13.45 26.10 16.01
CA PRO A 190 14.84 26.18 15.57
C PRO A 190 15.49 24.78 15.52
N GLN A 191 16.38 24.55 14.55
CA GLN A 191 17.05 23.25 14.36
C GLN A 191 17.79 22.74 15.61
N THR A 192 18.18 23.64 16.54
CA THR A 192 18.79 23.28 17.82
C THR A 192 17.91 22.40 18.71
N VAL A 193 16.60 22.36 18.46
CA VAL A 193 15.66 21.45 19.13
C VAL A 193 15.86 20.00 18.67
N GLY A 194 16.27 19.77 17.42
CA GLY A 194 16.54 18.44 16.85
C GLY A 194 15.28 17.62 16.54
N ARG A 195 14.38 17.48 17.51
CA ARG A 195 13.13 16.73 17.40
C ARG A 195 12.05 17.33 18.30
N PHE A 196 10.83 17.46 17.78
CA PHE A 196 9.67 17.84 18.59
C PHE A 196 8.45 16.97 18.28
N GLY A 197 7.66 16.66 19.31
CA GLY A 197 6.47 15.82 19.20
C GLY A 197 5.17 16.62 19.01
N TYR A 198 4.05 15.91 18.99
CA TYR A 198 2.69 16.47 18.96
C TYR A 198 2.39 17.33 17.72
N ILE A 199 3.06 17.05 16.60
CA ILE A 199 2.61 17.58 15.33
C ILE A 199 1.32 16.87 14.93
N SER A 200 0.45 17.59 14.23
CA SER A 200 -0.70 16.99 13.57
C SER A 200 -0.59 17.26 12.08
N TRP A 201 -0.82 16.27 11.23
CA TRP A 201 -0.69 16.46 9.79
C TRP A 201 -1.67 15.61 9.01
N LYS A 202 -1.90 15.99 7.76
CA LYS A 202 -2.84 15.30 6.86
C LYS A 202 -2.44 15.49 5.41
N PHE A 203 -2.71 14.50 4.57
CA PHE A 203 -2.43 14.55 3.12
C PHE A 203 -3.47 15.34 2.33
N THR A 204 -3.12 16.51 1.78
CA THR A 204 -4.07 17.45 1.16
C THR A 204 -4.56 17.05 -0.23
N ASP A 205 -3.79 16.22 -0.93
CA ASP A 205 -4.04 15.76 -2.30
C ASP A 205 -3.76 14.25 -2.47
N TYR A 206 -3.64 13.53 -1.34
CA TYR A 206 -3.59 12.08 -1.27
C TYR A 206 -4.68 11.57 -0.32
N HIS A 207 -5.55 10.72 -0.83
CA HIS A 207 -6.77 10.32 -0.12
C HIS A 207 -6.75 8.89 0.42
N GLY A 208 -5.60 8.21 0.34
CA GLY A 208 -5.35 6.91 0.98
C GLY A 208 -6.22 5.76 0.48
N HIS A 209 -5.58 4.75 -0.11
CA HIS A 209 -6.13 3.40 -0.16
C HIS A 209 -5.57 2.60 1.01
N LEU A 210 -6.20 2.65 2.19
CA LEU A 210 -5.97 1.60 3.17
C LEU A 210 -6.62 0.33 2.61
N ASN A 211 -5.80 -0.54 2.03
CA ASN A 211 -5.82 -2.00 2.20
C ASN A 211 -4.95 -2.63 1.10
N TYR A 212 -3.69 -2.94 1.42
CA TYR A 212 -3.14 -4.30 1.47
C TYR A 212 -1.61 -4.22 1.31
N ASN A 213 -0.89 -4.88 2.22
CA ASN A 213 0.52 -5.20 2.07
C ASN A 213 0.73 -5.93 0.74
N ILE A 214 1.29 -5.25 -0.25
CA ILE A 214 1.90 -5.89 -1.41
C ILE A 214 3.31 -5.32 -1.46
N GLY A 215 4.26 -6.16 -1.02
CA GLY A 215 5.60 -5.75 -0.64
C GLY A 215 6.48 -5.25 -1.78
N GLY A 216 7.60 -4.65 -1.33
CA GLY A 216 8.69 -4.10 -2.13
C GLY A 216 8.78 -2.60 -1.87
N TYR A 217 9.61 -2.07 -0.98
CA TYR A 217 11.02 -2.40 -0.72
C TYR A 217 11.41 -2.18 0.75
N THR A 218 12.48 -2.87 1.13
CA THR A 218 13.26 -2.64 2.34
C THR A 218 14.02 -1.33 2.22
N CYS A 219 13.97 -0.52 3.26
CA CYS A 219 15.00 0.48 3.52
C CYS A 219 16.38 -0.13 3.29
N PRO A 220 17.21 0.41 2.39
CA PRO A 220 18.60 -0.01 2.32
C PRO A 220 19.22 0.25 3.69
N LEU A 221 19.77 -0.81 4.30
CA LEU A 221 20.62 -0.69 5.48
C LEU A 221 21.94 0.00 5.09
#